data_AF-A0A7I7SB14-F1
#
_entry.id   AF-A0A7I7SB14-F1
#
_cell.length_a   1.000
_cell.length_b   1.000
_cell.length_c   1.000
_cell.angle_alpha   90.00
_cell.angle_beta   90.00
_cell.angle_gamma   90.00
#
_symmetry.space_group_name_H-M   'P 1'
#
loop_
_entity.id
_entity.type
_entity.pdbx_description
1 polymer ?
#
loop_
_entity_poly.entity_id
_entity_poly.type
_entity_poly.pdbx_seq_one_letter_code
_entity_poly.pdbx_strand_id
1 'polypeptide(L)'
;MLRARRRTPLWVSQEGIGYPPETAEDPGFLRWAQVAAVSHDVHDVRGLVYSHGWTITGTDGERRTVVYPAGASPRPREVRRTIRDLAPAVELSR
;
A
#
# COMPACT_ATOMS: atom_id res chain seq x y z
N MET A 1 2.47 6.69 -28.04
CA MET A 1 1.53 6.84 -26.91
C MET A 1 2.33 6.81 -25.61
N LEU A 2 2.70 7.97 -25.07
CA LEU A 2 3.44 8.06 -23.80
C LEU A 2 2.46 7.70 -22.68
N ARG A 3 2.48 6.45 -22.19
CA ARG A 3 1.82 6.13 -20.91
C ARG A 3 2.60 6.87 -19.83
N ALA A 4 2.10 8.02 -19.38
CA ALA A 4 2.54 8.62 -18.13
C ALA A 4 2.50 7.51 -17.07
N ARG A 5 3.68 7.09 -16.59
CA ARG A 5 3.79 6.03 -15.59
C ARG A 5 3.11 6.55 -14.33
N ARG A 6 1.84 6.18 -14.11
CA ARG A 6 1.12 6.47 -12.86
C ARG A 6 1.89 5.72 -11.76
N ARG A 7 2.69 6.45 -10.98
CA ARG A 7 3.40 5.86 -9.84
C ARG A 7 2.40 5.57 -8.74
N THR A 8 2.57 4.44 -8.08
CA THR A 8 1.82 4.11 -6.89
C THR A 8 2.14 5.16 -5.81
N PRO A 9 1.12 5.79 -5.19
CA PRO A 9 1.34 6.77 -4.13
C PRO A 9 1.74 6.11 -2.80
N LEU A 10 1.74 4.77 -2.74
CA LEU A 10 2.32 3.94 -1.69
C LEU A 10 3.79 3.64 -2.03
N TRP A 11 4.68 3.82 -1.06
CA TRP A 11 6.08 3.41 -1.18
C TRP A 11 6.55 2.65 0.05
N VAL A 12 7.61 1.88 -0.13
CA VAL A 12 8.16 0.98 0.89
C VAL A 12 9.64 1.27 1.01
N SER A 13 10.14 1.42 2.24
CA SER A 13 11.55 1.58 2.56
C SER A 13 11.98 0.58 3.63
N GLN A 14 13.27 0.58 3.98
CA GLN A 14 13.79 -0.29 5.01
C GLN A 14 13.20 0.04 6.39
N GLU A 15 12.84 1.30 6.62
CA GLU A 15 12.32 1.80 7.90
C GLU A 15 10.80 1.59 8.04
N GLY A 16 10.06 1.58 6.92
CA GLY A 16 8.60 1.57 6.99
C GLY A 16 7.88 1.68 5.65
N ILE A 17 6.61 2.04 5.75
CA ILE A 17 5.68 2.20 4.64
C ILE A 17 5.15 3.63 4.62
N GLY A 18 5.19 4.25 3.45
CA GLY A 18 4.71 5.61 3.26
C GLY A 18 3.54 5.68 2.31
N TYR A 19 2.71 6.69 2.52
CA TYR A 19 1.43 6.89 1.85
C TYR A 19 1.06 8.38 1.85
N PRO A 20 0.11 8.83 1.01
CA PRO A 20 -0.38 10.20 1.05
C PRO A 20 -1.11 10.44 2.37
N PRO A 21 -0.74 11.47 3.15
CA PRO A 21 -1.42 11.78 4.40
C PRO A 21 -2.86 12.22 4.14
N GLU A 22 -3.79 11.77 4.97
CA GLU A 22 -5.22 12.17 4.87
C GLU A 22 -5.48 13.54 5.53
N THR A 23 -4.71 13.89 6.57
CA THR A 23 -4.78 15.18 7.28
C THR A 23 -3.40 15.79 7.48
N ALA A 24 -3.33 17.02 8.01
CA ALA A 24 -2.06 17.68 8.30
C ALA A 24 -1.29 17.02 9.46
N GLU A 25 -1.99 16.32 10.35
CA GLU A 25 -1.46 15.61 11.50
C GLU A 25 -1.02 14.18 11.16
N ASP A 26 -1.50 13.64 10.04
CA ASP A 26 -1.07 12.33 9.56
C ASP A 26 0.37 12.44 9.01
N PRO A 27 1.34 11.70 9.58
CA PRO A 27 2.73 11.77 9.14
C PRO A 27 2.94 11.28 7.70
N GLY A 28 1.95 10.58 7.09
CA GLY A 28 2.09 9.98 5.76
C GLY A 28 3.13 8.84 5.72
N PHE A 29 3.49 8.31 6.90
CA PHE A 29 4.51 7.30 7.06
C PHE A 29 4.34 6.55 8.38
N LEU A 30 4.46 5.22 8.33
CA LEU A 30 4.52 4.35 9.50
C LEU A 30 5.77 3.50 9.47
N ARG A 31 6.51 3.46 10.59
CA ARG A 31 7.62 2.52 10.76
C ARG A 31 7.09 1.09 10.83
N TRP A 32 7.89 0.10 10.44
CA TRP A 32 7.46 -1.30 10.51
C TRP A 32 7.00 -1.74 11.89
N ALA A 33 7.65 -1.26 12.95
CA ALA A 33 7.25 -1.54 14.33
C ALA A 33 5.86 -0.99 14.70
N GLN A 34 5.32 -0.04 13.93
CA GLN A 34 4.00 0.54 14.13
C GLN A 34 2.94 -0.13 13.26
N VAL A 35 3.32 -1.00 12.31
CA VAL A 35 2.41 -1.66 11.37
C VAL A 35 2.12 -3.07 11.88
N ALA A 36 0.84 -3.37 12.12
CA ALA A 36 0.40 -4.72 12.47
C ALA A 36 0.09 -5.56 11.24
N ALA A 37 -0.63 -4.98 10.27
CA ALA A 37 -1.08 -5.70 9.08
C ALA A 37 -1.15 -4.79 7.86
N VAL A 38 -0.97 -5.38 6.68
CA VAL A 38 -1.20 -4.74 5.38
C VAL A 38 -2.04 -5.67 4.51
N SER A 39 -3.21 -5.21 4.07
CA SER A 39 -4.08 -5.93 3.16
C SER A 39 -4.12 -5.28 1.77
N HIS A 40 -4.22 -6.10 0.73
CA HIS A 40 -4.34 -5.65 -0.66
C HIS A 40 -5.66 -6.09 -1.28
N ASP A 41 -6.53 -5.14 -1.60
CA ASP A 41 -7.79 -5.41 -2.29
C ASP A 41 -7.76 -4.94 -3.76
N VAL A 42 -8.64 -5.51 -4.58
CA VAL A 42 -8.85 -5.12 -5.98
C VAL A 42 -10.31 -4.75 -6.20
N HIS A 43 -10.50 -3.60 -6.84
CA HIS A 43 -11.82 -3.25 -7.35
C HIS A 43 -11.89 -3.63 -8.83
N ASP A 44 -12.71 -4.61 -9.16
CA ASP A 44 -12.94 -5.07 -10.53
C ASP A 44 -14.41 -5.01 -10.92
N VAL A 45 -14.66 -4.80 -12.22
CA VAL A 45 -16.00 -4.90 -12.81
C VAL A 45 -15.91 -5.86 -13.99
N ARG A 46 -16.69 -6.94 -13.93
CA ARG A 46 -16.70 -8.00 -14.96
C ARG A 46 -15.30 -8.61 -15.20
N GLY A 47 -14.49 -8.76 -14.16
CA GLY A 47 -13.15 -9.34 -14.24
C GLY A 47 -12.07 -8.38 -14.74
N LEU A 48 -12.41 -7.12 -15.02
CA LEU A 48 -11.42 -6.08 -15.35
C LEU A 48 -11.10 -5.28 -14.09
N VAL A 49 -9.85 -5.30 -13.65
CA VAL A 49 -9.40 -4.51 -12.49
C VAL A 49 -9.31 -3.04 -12.85
N TYR A 50 -9.99 -2.19 -12.10
CA TYR A 50 -10.00 -0.73 -12.26
C TYR A 50 -9.07 -0.04 -11.27
N SER A 51 -9.00 -0.53 -10.04
CA SER A 51 -8.13 0.03 -9.01
C SER A 51 -7.60 -1.05 -8.05
N HIS A 52 -6.55 -0.68 -7.34
CA HIS A 52 -5.96 -1.42 -6.25
C HIS A 52 -6.09 -0.59 -4.98
N GLY A 53 -6.54 -1.22 -3.89
CA GLY A 53 -6.61 -0.64 -2.56
C GLY A 53 -5.59 -1.31 -1.64
N TRP A 54 -4.91 -0.54 -0.82
CA TRP A 54 -4.07 -1.04 0.25
C TRP A 54 -4.52 -0.48 1.56
N THR A 55 -4.83 -1.34 2.52
CA THR A 55 -5.14 -0.91 3.89
C THR A 55 -3.97 -1.25 4.80
N ILE A 56 -3.44 -0.24 5.46
CA ILE A 56 -2.37 -0.34 6.44
C ILE A 56 -3.04 -0.23 7.81
N THR A 57 -2.91 -1.28 8.63
CA THR A 57 -3.43 -1.30 9.99
C THR A 57 -2.27 -1.09 10.96
N GLY A 58 -2.36 -0.03 11.77
CA GLY A 58 -1.42 0.26 12.84
C GLY A 58 -1.58 -0.69 14.02
N THR A 59 -0.53 -0.79 14.82
CA THR A 59 -0.55 -1.53 16.11
C THR A 59 -1.51 -0.92 17.14
N ASP A 60 -1.86 0.35 16.98
CA ASP A 60 -2.91 1.07 17.70
C ASP A 60 -4.33 0.78 17.19
N GLY A 61 -4.45 0.01 16.10
CA GLY A 61 -5.72 -0.34 15.46
C GLY A 61 -6.22 0.68 14.44
N GLU A 62 -5.54 1.81 14.27
CA GLU A 62 -5.93 2.80 13.28
C GLU A 62 -5.63 2.30 11.85
N ARG A 63 -6.45 2.72 10.88
CA ARG A 63 -6.37 2.23 9.49
C ARG A 63 -6.17 3.37 8.50
N ARG A 64 -5.23 3.20 7.57
CA ARG A 64 -5.06 4.09 6.40
C ARG A 64 -5.32 3.31 5.11
N THR A 65 -6.04 3.91 4.17
CA THR A 65 -6.34 3.24 2.89
C THR A 65 -5.83 4.04 1.70
N VAL A 66 -5.00 3.40 0.89
CA VAL A 66 -4.41 3.99 -0.33
C VAL A 66 -5.00 3.32 -1.55
N VAL A 67 -5.72 4.09 -2.37
CA VAL A 67 -6.31 3.61 -3.62
C VAL A 67 -5.63 4.23 -4.82
N TYR A 68 -5.32 3.40 -5.82
CA TYR A 68 -4.73 3.86 -7.09
C TYR A 68 -5.24 3.05 -8.28
N PRO A 69 -5.26 3.64 -9.50
CA PRO A 69 -5.77 2.97 -10.69
C PRO A 69 -4.92 1.76 -11.08
N ALA A 70 -5.57 0.78 -11.72
CA ALA A 70 -4.90 -0.37 -12.29
C ALA A 70 -3.84 0.06 -13.33
N GLY A 71 -2.74 -0.69 -13.37
CA GLY A 71 -1.60 -0.39 -14.24
C GLY A 71 -0.60 0.63 -13.69
N ALA A 72 -0.77 1.07 -12.43
CA ALA A 72 0.27 1.80 -11.72
C ALA A 72 1.47 0.90 -11.38
N SER A 73 2.65 1.52 -11.25
CA SER A 73 3.90 0.86 -10.86
C SER A 73 4.42 1.38 -9.51
N PRO A 74 4.96 0.51 -8.63
CA PRO A 74 5.17 -0.95 -8.79
C PRO A 74 3.87 -1.78 -8.77
N ARG A 75 3.94 -3.01 -9.31
CA ARG A 75 2.79 -3.94 -9.33
C ARG A 75 2.47 -4.41 -7.91
N PRO A 76 1.20 -4.73 -7.57
CA PRO A 76 0.86 -5.14 -6.20
C PRO A 76 1.65 -6.35 -5.67
N ARG A 77 2.01 -7.29 -6.56
CA ARG A 77 2.86 -8.44 -6.20
C ARG A 77 4.27 -8.02 -5.78
N GLU A 78 4.83 -6.99 -6.42
CA GLU A 78 6.17 -6.47 -6.10
C GLU A 78 6.13 -5.80 -4.74
N VAL A 79 5.13 -4.96 -4.48
CA VAL A 79 4.90 -4.34 -3.17
C VAL A 79 4.79 -5.40 -2.07
N ARG A 80 3.94 -6.42 -2.23
CA ARG A 80 3.80 -7.50 -1.23
C ARG A 80 5.12 -8.23 -0.98
N ARG A 81 5.88 -8.51 -2.04
CA ARG A 81 7.19 -9.16 -1.91
C ARG A 81 8.14 -8.27 -1.11
N THR A 82 8.26 -7.00 -1.46
CA THR A 82 9.13 -6.05 -0.75
C THR A 82 8.74 -5.91 0.72
N ILE A 83 7.45 -5.86 1.05
CA ILE A 83 7.01 -5.82 2.46
C ILE A 83 7.39 -7.12 3.18
N ARG A 84 7.18 -8.29 2.58
CA ARG A 84 7.57 -9.57 3.18
C ARG A 84 9.08 -9.64 3.46
N ASP A 85 9.88 -9.11 2.54
CA ASP A 85 11.34 -9.15 2.64
C ASP A 85 11.86 -8.15 3.70
N LEU A 86 11.23 -6.97 3.84
CA LEU A 86 11.66 -5.91 4.76
C LEU A 86 11.02 -6.00 6.16
N ALA A 87 9.82 -6.55 6.26
CA ALA A 87 9.00 -6.56 7.47
C ALA A 87 8.29 -7.91 7.65
N PRO A 88 9.04 -8.99 7.95
CA PRO A 88 8.48 -10.35 8.03
C PRO A 88 7.47 -10.54 9.18
N ALA A 89 7.46 -9.64 10.17
CA ALA A 89 6.50 -9.66 11.27
C ALA A 89 5.13 -9.04 10.91
N VAL A 90 5.03 -8.32 9.79
CA VAL A 90 3.78 -7.70 9.35
C VAL A 90 2.89 -8.77 8.72
N GLU A 91 1.63 -8.84 9.17
CA GLU A 91 0.65 -9.71 8.55
C GLU A 91 0.28 -9.20 7.16
N LEU A 92 0.40 -10.07 6.14
CA LEU A 92 0.08 -9.74 4.75
C LEU A 92 -1.11 -10.54 4.25
N SER A 93 -2.17 -9.85 3.86
CA SER A 93 -3.38 -10.46 3.30
C SER A 93 -3.77 -9.88 1.94
N ARG A 94 -4.65 -10.61 1.25
CA ARG A 94 -5.28 -10.24 -0.02
C ARG A 94 -6.78 -10.26 0.16
#